data_AF-A0A6S6SUZ1-F1
#
_entry.id   AF-A0A6S6SUZ1-F1
#
_cell.length_a   1.000
_cell.length_b   1.000
_cell.length_c   1.000
_cell.angle_alpha   90.00
_cell.angle_beta   90.00
_cell.angle_gamma   90.00
#
_symmetry.space_group_name_H-M   'P 1'
#
loop_
_entity.id
_entity.type
_entity.pdbx_description
1 polymer ?
#
loop_
_entity_poly.entity_id
_entity_poly.type
_entity_poly.pdbx_seq_one_letter_code
_entity_poly.pdbx_strand_id
1 'polypeptide(L)' 'NIIECKYHTQPFTIDKKYAYELENKQISFQESSNYMGSIQIVMLTLSGVKRNSYSDEVVSINLDIDALFN' A
#
# COMPACT_ATOMS: atom_id res chain seq x y z
N ASN A 1 7.76 -3.66 6.32
CA ASN A 1 6.53 -2.93 5.90
C ASN A 1 6.92 -1.75 5.05
N ILE A 2 6.24 -1.56 3.94
CA ILE A 2 6.29 -0.34 3.11
C ILE A 2 4.97 0.38 3.35
N ILE A 3 5.04 1.66 3.72
CA ILE A 3 3.86 2.48 4.02
C ILE A 3 3.68 3.48 2.87
N GLU A 4 2.48 3.49 2.28
CA GLU A 4 2.09 4.37 1.20
C GLU A 4 0.99 5.32 1.65
N CYS A 5 1.29 6.62 1.65
CA CYS A 5 0.35 7.64 2.09
C CYS A 5 -0.38 8.28 0.90
N LYS A 6 -1.71 8.26 0.91
CA LYS A 6 -2.56 8.86 -0.12
C LYS A 6 -3.65 9.74 0.48
N TYR A 7 -3.58 11.03 0.19
CA TYR A 7 -4.44 12.06 0.79
C TYR A 7 -5.54 12.55 -0.17
N HIS A 8 -6.27 11.61 -0.75
CA HIS A 8 -7.41 11.94 -1.61
C HIS A 8 -8.70 12.01 -0.78
N THR A 9 -9.59 12.92 -1.15
CA THR A 9 -10.94 13.04 -0.56
C THR A 9 -11.92 11.96 -1.04
N GLN A 10 -11.49 11.12 -1.97
CA GLN A 10 -12.22 9.95 -2.48
C GLN A 10 -11.36 8.70 -2.32
N PRO A 11 -11.97 7.50 -2.26
CA PRO A 11 -11.23 6.25 -2.18
C PRO A 11 -10.17 6.15 -3.27
N PHE A 12 -8.93 5.88 -2.87
CA PHE A 12 -7.82 5.75 -3.80
C PHE A 12 -7.98 4.47 -4.62
N THR A 13 -7.90 4.55 -5.95
CA THR A 13 -8.02 3.38 -6.82
C THR A 13 -6.64 2.89 -7.21
N ILE A 14 -6.35 1.63 -6.91
CA ILE A 14 -5.15 0.94 -7.39
C ILE A 14 -5.48 0.37 -8.77
N ASP A 15 -4.85 0.91 -9.80
CA ASP A 15 -4.89 0.35 -11.14
C ASP A 15 -3.73 -0.64 -11.36
N LYS A 16 -3.70 -1.27 -12.54
CA LYS A 16 -2.64 -2.22 -12.91
C LYS A 16 -1.24 -1.62 -12.82
N LYS A 17 -1.09 -0.36 -13.24
CA LYS A 17 0.22 0.30 -13.25
C LYS A 17 0.69 0.54 -11.82
N TYR A 18 -0.20 1.03 -10.96
CA TYR A 18 0.13 1.32 -9.57
C TYR A 18 0.41 0.04 -8.78
N ALA A 19 -0.31 -1.06 -9.04
CA ALA A 19 -0.02 -2.36 -8.45
C ALA A 19 1.42 -2.82 -8.78
N TYR A 20 1.82 -2.72 -10.04
CA TYR A 20 3.19 -3.04 -10.47
C TYR A 20 4.23 -2.12 -9.82
N GLU A 21 3.92 -0.84 -9.62
CA GLU A 21 4.80 0.08 -8.88
C GLU A 21 4.97 -0.35 -7.40
N LEU A 22 3.92 -0.87 -6.74
CA LEU A 22 4.00 -1.37 -5.37
C LEU A 22 4.84 -2.64 -5.27
N GLU A 23 4.66 -3.58 -6.20
CA GLU A 23 5.48 -4.80 -6.28
C GLU A 23 6.96 -4.46 -6.48
N ASN A 24 7.27 -3.54 -7.40
CA ASN A 24 8.65 -3.10 -7.62
C ASN A 24 9.27 -2.44 -6.38
N LYS A 25 8.48 -1.73 -5.57
CA LYS A 25 8.95 -1.19 -4.29
C LYS A 25 9.27 -2.30 -3.29
N GLN A 26 8.48 -3.38 -3.24
CA GLN A 26 8.80 -4.55 -2.40
C GLN A 26 10.13 -5.18 -2.82
N ILE A 27 10.32 -5.41 -4.12
CA ILE A 27 11.57 -5.96 -4.68
C ILE A 27 12.76 -5.06 -4.35
N SER A 28 12.63 -3.76 -4.63
CA SER A 28 13.70 -2.79 -4.38
C SER A 28 14.08 -2.68 -2.90
N PHE A 29 13.08 -2.76 -2.01
CA PHE A 29 13.31 -2.79 -0.57
C PHE A 29 14.01 -4.08 -0.15
N GLN A 30 13.58 -5.23 -0.68
CA GLN A 30 14.20 -6.52 -0.40
C GLN A 30 15.69 -6.54 -0.81
N GLU A 31 15.98 -6.10 -2.03
CA GLU A 31 17.34 -6.07 -2.58
C GLU A 31 18.27 -5.12 -1.80
N SER A 32 17.79 -3.92 -1.46
CA SER A 32 18.60 -2.91 -0.76
C SER A 32 18.83 -3.24 0.72
N SER A 33 17.91 -3.95 1.36
CA SER A 33 17.98 -4.26 2.80
C SER A 33 18.46 -5.68 3.12
N ASN A 34 18.52 -6.58 2.14
CA ASN A 34 18.68 -8.02 2.33
C ASN A 34 17.62 -8.63 3.26
N TYR A 35 16.46 -8.00 3.41
CA TYR A 35 15.38 -8.50 4.26
C TYR A 35 14.69 -9.71 3.61
N MET A 36 14.69 -10.85 4.30
CA MET A 36 14.14 -12.12 3.78
C MET A 36 12.75 -12.47 4.32
N GLY A 37 12.18 -11.60 5.16
CA GLY A 37 10.82 -11.80 5.68
C GLY A 37 9.74 -11.31 4.71
N SER A 38 8.48 -11.49 5.12
CA SER A 38 7.34 -10.97 4.35
C SER A 38 7.30 -9.43 4.39
N ILE A 39 7.28 -8.79 3.24
CA ILE A 39 7.17 -7.34 3.10
C ILE A 39 5.70 -7.00 2.84
N GLN A 40 5.05 -6.39 3.84
CA GLN A 40 3.67 -5.95 3.71
C GLN A 40 3.59 -4.54 3.11
N ILE A 41 2.62 -4.32 2.23
CA ILE A 41 2.19 -2.98 1.81
C ILE A 41 1.08 -2.51 2.73
N VAL A 42 1.30 -1.36 3.36
CA VAL A 42 0.33 -0.68 4.21
C VAL A 42 -0.10 0.60 3.51
N MET A 43 -1.39 0.72 3.22
CA MET A 43 -1.97 1.95 2.67
C MET A 43 -2.46 2.82 3.83
N LEU A 44 -1.94 4.04 3.95
CA LEU A 44 -2.46 5.07 4.85
C LEU A 44 -3.26 6.07 4.03
N THR A 45 -4.58 6.14 4.25
CA THR A 45 -5.48 6.92 3.40
C THR A 45 -6.47 7.75 4.21
N LEU A 46 -6.97 8.85 3.62
CA LEU A 46 -8.05 9.66 4.20
C LEU A 46 -9.46 9.12 3.91
N SER A 47 -9.60 8.34 2.85
CA SER A 47 -10.93 7.93 2.34
C SER A 47 -10.93 6.47 1.89
N GLY A 48 -9.97 5.68 2.39
CA GLY A 48 -9.82 4.27 2.05
C GLY A 48 -9.20 4.01 0.67
N VAL A 49 -9.08 2.73 0.37
CA VAL A 49 -8.73 2.20 -0.96
C VAL A 49 -9.98 1.60 -1.58
N LYS A 50 -10.24 1.91 -2.84
CA LYS A 50 -11.32 1.29 -3.61
C LYS A 50 -10.96 -0.16 -3.90
N ARG A 51 -11.76 -1.10 -3.38
CA ARG A 51 -11.54 -2.54 -3.57
C ARG A 51 -11.70 -2.94 -5.04
N ASN A 52 -10.70 -3.66 -5.55
CA ASN A 52 -10.68 -4.35 -6.83
C ASN A 52 -9.64 -5.48 -6.77
N SER A 53 -9.50 -6.23 -7.87
CA SER A 53 -8.54 -7.35 -7.95
C SER A 53 -7.11 -6.94 -7.63
N TYR A 54 -6.68 -5.76 -8.08
CA TYR A 54 -5.32 -5.27 -7.85
C TYR A 54 -5.09 -4.92 -6.38
N SER A 55 -6.02 -4.20 -5.74
CA SER A 55 -5.90 -3.84 -4.33
C SER A 55 -5.97 -5.07 -3.42
N ASP A 56 -6.82 -6.05 -3.76
CA ASP A 56 -6.95 -7.29 -2.98
C ASP A 56 -5.67 -8.15 -3.06
N GLU A 57 -4.90 -8.04 -4.14
CA GLU A 57 -3.64 -8.76 -4.36
C GLU A 57 -2.47 -8.10 -3.63
N VAL A 58 -2.30 -6.78 -3.76
CA VAL A 58 -1.06 -6.10 -3.32
C VAL A 58 -1.15 -5.44 -1.94
N VAL A 59 -2.35 -5.09 -1.44
CA VAL A 59 -2.49 -4.37 -0.17
C VAL A 59 -2.69 -5.36 0.98
N SER A 60 -1.76 -5.34 1.94
CA SER A 60 -1.86 -6.19 3.14
C SER A 60 -2.70 -5.55 4.24
N ILE A 61 -2.56 -4.23 4.42
CA ILE A 61 -3.23 -3.47 5.49
C ILE A 61 -3.67 -2.14 4.91
N ASN A 62 -4.90 -1.72 5.23
CA ASN A 62 -5.40 -0.37 4.97
C ASN A 62 -5.70 0.32 6.30
N LEU A 63 -5.05 1.44 6.56
CA LEU A 63 -5.24 2.28 7.73
C LEU A 63 -5.87 3.60 7.32
N ASP A 64 -6.90 3.99 8.04
CA ASP A 64 -7.42 5.36 7.99
C ASP A 64 -6.48 6.28 8.78
N ILE A 65 -6.29 7.51 8.32
CA ILE A 65 -5.49 8.50 9.04
C ILE A 65 -6.00 8.74 10.46
N ASP A 66 -7.31 8.59 10.66
CA ASP A 66 -7.95 8.78 11.96
C ASP A 66 -7.42 7.76 12.99
N ALA A 67 -6.89 6.62 12.55
CA ALA A 67 -6.26 5.64 13.43
C ALA A 67 -4.91 6.10 14.02
N LEU A 68 -4.33 7.21 13.53
CA LEU A 68 -3.06 7.75 14.05
C LEU A 68 -3.24 8.86 15.10
N PHE A 69 -4.43 9.45 15.17
CA PHE A 69 -4.70 10.61 16.03
C PHE A 69 -5.69 10.31 17.17
N ASN A 70 -6.08 9.04 17.32
CA ASN A 70 -6.95 8.53 18.40
C ASN A 70 -6.19 7.65 19.38
#